data_AF-A0A3M2DJL2-F1
#
_entry.id   AF-A0A3M2DJL2-F1
#
_cell.length_a   1.000
_cell.length_b   1.000
_cell.length_c   1.000
_cell.angle_alpha   90.00
_cell.angle_beta   90.00
_cell.angle_gamma   90.00
#
_symmetry.space_group_name_H-M   'P 1'
#
loop_
_entity.id
_entity.type
_entity.pdbx_description
1 polymer ?
#
loop_
_entity_poly.entity_id
_entity_poly.type
_entity_poly.pdbx_seq_one_letter_code
_entity_poly.pdbx_strand_id
1 'polypeptide(L)'
;MMRAMVIAAALAAGSTGCHFYFGDDDDGDADAGFVDWDAAPPPVVDAAAPDAPPCVTVDAFLERFGACMAFADWQAAGMCAVPSQPTPLGQCNSCHADGTGGVLLSERCEATFDATRTRPYVLGLVRPVDDGAGCFRGFSSGSWLATEGSDRHSPTYTFSPERRQAIATFLDLAFAKYNDPAFDCSAQ
;
A
#
# COMPACT_ATOMS: atom_id res chain seq x y z
N MET A 1 -16.15 -13.54 35.23
CA MET A 1 -15.87 -14.63 34.27
C MET A 1 -15.78 -14.02 32.88
N MET A 2 -14.58 -13.60 32.47
CA MET A 2 -14.34 -12.99 31.17
C MET A 2 -14.26 -14.09 30.11
N ARG A 3 -15.16 -14.04 29.11
CA ARG A 3 -15.07 -14.90 27.92
C ARG A 3 -13.97 -14.34 27.03
N ALA A 4 -12.87 -15.07 26.92
CA ALA A 4 -11.88 -14.86 25.88
C ALA A 4 -12.53 -15.19 24.52
N MET A 5 -12.75 -14.16 23.70
CA MET A 5 -13.02 -14.33 22.28
C MET A 5 -11.70 -14.64 21.59
N VAL A 6 -11.47 -15.92 21.30
CA VAL A 6 -10.45 -16.36 20.37
C VAL A 6 -11.00 -16.07 18.98
N ILE A 7 -10.55 -14.97 18.36
CA ILE A 7 -10.73 -14.77 16.93
C ILE A 7 -9.75 -15.74 16.25
N ALA A 8 -10.23 -16.94 15.96
CA ALA A 8 -9.58 -17.79 14.99
C ALA A 8 -9.75 -17.10 13.63
N ALA A 9 -8.67 -16.50 13.13
CA ALA A 9 -8.59 -16.09 11.75
C ALA A 9 -8.73 -17.35 10.89
N ALA A 10 -9.95 -17.62 10.43
CA ALA A 10 -10.17 -18.52 9.33
C ALA A 10 -9.55 -17.87 8.10
N LEU A 11 -8.30 -18.25 7.81
CA LEU A 11 -7.75 -18.17 6.47
C LEU A 11 -8.68 -18.95 5.56
N ALA A 12 -9.66 -18.25 4.98
CA ALA A 12 -10.52 -18.80 3.97
C ALA A 12 -9.65 -19.14 2.76
N ALA A 13 -9.33 -20.43 2.63
CA ALA A 13 -8.90 -21.03 1.39
C ALA A 13 -9.99 -20.73 0.33
N GLY A 14 -9.67 -19.84 -0.62
CA GLY A 14 -10.62 -19.48 -1.68
C GLY A 14 -10.37 -18.16 -2.42
N SER A 15 -9.34 -17.37 -2.12
CA SER A 15 -8.92 -16.31 -3.05
C SER A 15 -8.08 -16.94 -4.15
N THR A 16 -8.59 -16.92 -5.38
CA THR A 16 -7.81 -17.14 -6.61
C THR A 16 -6.49 -16.40 -6.49
N GLY A 17 -5.39 -17.16 -6.43
CA GLY A 17 -4.10 -16.69 -5.94
C GLY A 17 -3.45 -15.63 -6.81
N CYS A 18 -2.90 -14.61 -6.15
CA CYS A 18 -1.84 -13.77 -6.69
C CYS A 18 -0.56 -14.17 -5.93
N HIS A 19 0.29 -14.98 -6.57
CA HIS A 19 1.62 -15.33 -6.09
C HIS A 19 2.66 -14.46 -6.82
N PHE A 20 3.66 -13.99 -6.08
CA PHE A 20 4.61 -12.96 -6.51
C PHE A 20 6.01 -13.56 -6.74
N TYR A 21 6.70 -13.10 -7.79
CA TYR A 21 8.15 -13.25 -7.95
C TYR A 21 8.74 -11.95 -8.50
N PHE A 22 9.80 -11.47 -7.87
CA PHE A 22 10.60 -10.33 -8.33
C PHE A 22 11.71 -10.91 -9.21
N GLY A 23 11.70 -10.59 -10.50
CA GLY A 23 12.68 -11.11 -11.44
C GLY A 23 14.09 -10.59 -11.16
N ASP A 24 15.05 -11.50 -11.12
CA ASP A 24 16.37 -11.29 -11.69
C ASP A 24 16.41 -12.11 -12.99
N ASP A 25 16.63 -11.40 -14.09
CA ASP A 25 17.18 -11.81 -15.40
C ASP A 25 17.01 -13.26 -15.92
N ASP A 26 16.22 -13.38 -17.00
CA ASP A 26 16.61 -14.06 -18.26
C ASP A 26 16.60 -15.61 -18.39
N ASP A 27 15.57 -16.33 -17.89
CA ASP A 27 15.29 -17.71 -18.34
C ASP A 27 13.81 -17.87 -18.76
N GLY A 28 13.58 -17.98 -20.07
CA GLY A 28 12.28 -17.95 -20.73
C GLY A 28 11.41 -19.19 -20.54
N ASP A 29 10.73 -19.28 -19.40
CA ASP A 29 9.51 -20.10 -19.25
C ASP A 29 8.30 -19.20 -18.98
N ALA A 30 7.26 -19.38 -19.81
CA ALA A 30 6.06 -18.57 -19.81
C ALA A 30 5.12 -18.99 -18.67
N ASP A 31 5.22 -18.32 -17.52
CA ASP A 31 4.31 -18.53 -16.39
C ASP A 31 3.57 -17.27 -15.92
N ALA A 32 2.38 -17.51 -15.38
CA ALA A 32 1.26 -16.60 -15.25
C ALA A 32 1.22 -15.78 -13.95
N GLY A 33 0.90 -14.47 -14.04
CA GLY A 33 -0.02 -13.84 -13.08
C GLY A 33 0.48 -12.73 -12.13
N PHE A 34 1.55 -11.98 -12.43
CA PHE A 34 1.88 -10.76 -11.68
C PHE A 34 0.95 -9.59 -12.09
N VAL A 35 0.43 -8.83 -11.11
CA VAL A 35 -0.08 -7.47 -11.38
C VAL A 35 1.15 -6.60 -11.49
N ASP A 36 1.55 -6.34 -12.72
CA ASP A 36 2.54 -5.33 -13.03
C ASP A 36 2.01 -3.97 -12.55
N TRP A 37 2.51 -3.51 -11.39
CA TRP A 37 2.15 -2.21 -10.82
C TRP A 37 2.69 -1.05 -11.66
N ASP A 38 3.66 -1.33 -12.52
CA ASP A 38 4.17 -0.43 -13.55
C ASP A 38 3.43 -0.62 -14.89
N ALA A 39 2.53 -1.62 -14.99
CA ALA A 39 1.68 -1.74 -16.17
C ALA A 39 0.86 -0.47 -16.27
N ALA A 40 0.79 0.04 -17.50
CA ALA A 40 -0.09 1.13 -17.82
C ALA A 40 -1.47 0.81 -17.24
N PRO A 41 -2.09 1.73 -16.48
CA PRO A 41 -3.43 1.51 -15.98
C PRO A 41 -4.34 1.11 -17.15
N PRO A 42 -5.32 0.23 -16.94
CA PRO A 42 -6.21 -0.19 -18.02
C PRO A 42 -6.76 1.05 -18.73
N PRO A 43 -6.89 1.03 -20.07
CA PRO A 43 -7.32 2.19 -20.83
C PRO A 43 -8.60 2.76 -20.23
N VAL A 44 -8.64 4.09 -20.10
CA VAL A 44 -9.80 4.82 -19.60
C VAL A 44 -10.96 4.52 -20.54
N VAL A 45 -11.85 3.60 -20.14
CA VAL A 45 -13.09 3.37 -20.88
C VAL A 45 -13.94 4.63 -20.77
N ASP A 46 -14.28 5.23 -21.90
CA ASP A 46 -15.09 6.44 -22.00
C ASP A 46 -16.36 6.30 -21.16
N ALA A 47 -16.54 7.24 -20.22
CA ALA A 47 -17.65 7.23 -19.26
C ALA A 47 -18.97 7.61 -19.95
N ALA A 48 -19.87 6.65 -20.17
CA ALA A 48 -21.30 6.90 -20.35
C ALA A 48 -22.18 5.63 -20.29
N ALA A 49 -21.91 4.67 -19.40
CA ALA A 49 -22.94 3.68 -19.07
C ALA A 49 -23.91 4.31 -18.06
N PRO A 50 -25.24 4.28 -18.27
CA PRO A 50 -26.22 4.85 -17.33
C PRO A 50 -26.19 4.21 -15.93
N ASP A 51 -25.51 3.06 -15.78
CA ASP A 51 -25.30 2.35 -14.51
C ASP A 51 -23.86 2.48 -13.97
N ALA A 52 -23.06 3.42 -14.47
CA ALA A 52 -21.71 3.63 -13.97
C ALA A 52 -21.75 4.07 -12.49
N PRO A 53 -20.91 3.49 -11.61
CA PRO A 53 -20.84 3.90 -10.21
C PRO A 53 -20.51 5.41 -10.11
N PRO A 54 -21.00 6.09 -9.07
CA PRO A 54 -20.76 7.52 -8.90
C PRO A 54 -19.26 7.81 -8.85
N CYS A 55 -18.85 8.90 -9.49
CA CYS A 55 -17.47 9.39 -9.48
C CYS A 55 -16.99 9.60 -8.04
N VAL A 56 -15.90 8.92 -7.67
CA VAL A 56 -15.17 9.14 -6.42
C VAL A 56 -14.00 10.06 -6.73
N THR A 57 -13.86 11.18 -6.04
CA THR A 57 -12.68 12.04 -6.23
C THR A 57 -11.42 11.40 -5.65
N VAL A 58 -10.24 11.76 -6.15
CA VAL A 58 -8.96 11.30 -5.59
C VAL A 58 -8.85 11.62 -4.08
N ASP A 59 -9.34 12.78 -3.67
CA ASP A 59 -9.34 13.20 -2.27
C ASP A 59 -10.21 12.28 -1.40
N ALA A 60 -11.44 12.01 -1.85
CA ALA A 60 -12.36 11.10 -1.16
C ALA A 60 -11.83 9.66 -1.13
N PHE A 61 -11.16 9.22 -2.20
CA PHE A 61 -10.47 7.92 -2.23
C PHE A 61 -9.40 7.85 -1.15
N LEU A 62 -8.46 8.80 -1.10
CA LEU A 62 -7.34 8.74 -0.15
C LEU A 62 -7.80 8.83 1.31
N GLU A 63 -8.79 9.67 1.60
CA GLU A 63 -9.37 9.77 2.94
C GLU A 63 -9.99 8.43 3.36
N ARG A 64 -10.80 7.83 2.50
CA ARG A 64 -11.44 6.53 2.78
C ARG A 64 -10.41 5.40 2.83
N PHE A 65 -9.45 5.36 1.90
CA PHE A 65 -8.40 4.35 1.88
C PHE A 65 -7.59 4.37 3.18
N GLY A 66 -7.16 5.56 3.62
CA GLY A 66 -6.50 5.75 4.90
C GLY A 66 -7.36 5.34 6.10
N ALA A 67 -8.67 5.58 6.05
CA ALA A 67 -9.59 5.08 7.07
C ALA A 67 -9.68 3.54 7.10
N CYS A 68 -9.67 2.88 5.94
CA CYS A 68 -9.80 1.43 5.84
C CYS A 68 -8.52 0.65 6.21
N MET A 69 -7.36 1.31 6.27
CA MET A 69 -6.13 0.70 6.77
C MET A 69 -6.30 0.25 8.23
N ALA A 70 -5.82 -0.97 8.55
CA ALA A 70 -5.91 -1.54 9.90
C ALA A 70 -4.51 -1.67 10.51
N PHE A 71 -4.36 -1.31 11.79
CA PHE A 71 -3.04 -1.44 12.44
C PHE A 71 -2.63 -2.91 12.60
N ALA A 72 -3.61 -3.79 12.83
CA ALA A 72 -3.36 -5.24 12.90
C ALA A 72 -2.77 -5.78 11.59
N ASP A 73 -3.29 -5.36 10.43
CA ASP A 73 -2.75 -5.77 9.13
C ASP A 73 -1.35 -5.19 8.92
N TRP A 74 -1.15 -3.92 9.28
CA TRP A 74 0.16 -3.25 9.22
C TRP A 74 1.22 -4.03 10.02
N GLN A 75 0.89 -4.43 11.24
CA GLN A 75 1.74 -5.25 12.08
C GLN A 75 1.98 -6.65 11.50
N ALA A 76 0.91 -7.32 11.05
CA ALA A 76 0.98 -8.67 10.50
C ALA A 76 1.81 -8.73 9.20
N ALA A 77 1.71 -7.69 8.37
CA ALA A 77 2.55 -7.49 7.20
C ALA A 77 4.00 -7.11 7.55
N GLY A 78 4.35 -6.92 8.83
CA GLY A 78 5.72 -6.59 9.25
C GLY A 78 6.13 -5.15 8.98
N MET A 79 5.18 -4.24 8.70
CA MET A 79 5.46 -2.84 8.37
C MET A 79 6.09 -2.06 9.53
N CYS A 80 6.00 -2.56 10.77
CA CYS A 80 6.68 -1.97 11.94
C CYS A 80 8.20 -1.93 11.84
N ALA A 81 8.80 -2.80 11.02
CA ALA A 81 10.26 -2.89 10.89
C ALA A 81 10.83 -1.93 9.84
N VAL A 82 9.98 -1.22 9.09
CA VAL A 82 10.42 -0.32 8.02
C VAL A 82 11.22 0.89 8.54
N PRO A 83 10.79 1.59 9.61
CA PRO A 83 11.56 2.72 10.15
C PRO A 83 12.99 2.36 10.54
N SER A 84 13.21 1.13 11.04
CA SER A 84 14.53 0.62 11.46
C SER A 84 15.37 0.00 10.33
N GLN A 85 14.91 0.05 9.08
CA GLN A 85 15.63 -0.58 7.98
C GLN A 85 17.00 0.11 7.78
N PRO A 86 18.11 -0.65 7.78
CA PRO A 86 19.44 -0.07 7.61
C PRO A 86 19.66 0.39 6.17
N THR A 87 20.29 1.55 6.02
CA THR A 87 20.82 2.09 4.76
C THR A 87 22.28 2.49 4.96
N PRO A 88 23.04 2.80 3.89
CA PRO A 88 24.39 3.34 4.02
C PRO A 88 24.51 4.63 4.85
N LEU A 89 23.42 5.39 5.03
CA LEU A 89 23.40 6.65 5.80
C LEU A 89 22.78 6.53 7.20
N GLY A 90 22.35 5.33 7.61
CA GLY A 90 21.62 5.11 8.86
C GLY A 90 20.28 4.42 8.65
N GLN A 91 19.46 4.38 9.69
CA GLN A 91 18.10 3.82 9.61
C GLN A 91 17.13 4.84 9.01
N CYS A 92 16.07 4.39 8.35
CA CYS A 92 15.12 5.31 7.70
C CYS A 92 14.52 6.35 8.67
N ASN A 93 14.23 5.97 9.90
CA ASN A 93 13.73 6.88 10.94
C ASN A 93 14.70 8.01 11.28
N SER A 94 16.02 7.86 11.09
CA SER A 94 16.96 8.92 11.46
C SER A 94 16.81 10.18 10.60
N CYS A 95 16.28 10.04 9.39
CA CYS A 95 16.05 11.16 8.46
C CYS A 95 14.56 11.50 8.29
N HIS A 96 13.65 10.56 8.55
CA HIS A 96 12.21 10.72 8.32
C HIS A 96 11.37 10.83 9.59
N ALA A 97 11.98 10.94 10.78
CA ALA A 97 11.24 11.07 12.04
C ALA A 97 10.31 12.30 12.11
N ASP A 98 10.58 13.34 11.32
CA ASP A 98 9.82 14.59 11.27
C ASP A 98 8.91 14.73 10.04
N GLY A 99 8.82 13.70 9.19
CA GLY A 99 8.02 13.75 7.96
C GLY A 99 8.77 14.26 6.72
N THR A 100 10.08 14.48 6.80
CA THR A 100 10.89 14.94 5.65
C THR A 100 10.70 14.03 4.44
N GLY A 101 10.62 14.63 3.24
CA GLY A 101 10.44 13.88 1.99
C GLY A 101 9.04 13.29 1.79
N GLY A 102 8.05 13.74 2.57
CA GLY A 102 6.67 13.28 2.42
C GLY A 102 6.40 11.91 3.05
N VAL A 103 7.27 11.46 3.96
CA VAL A 103 7.09 10.24 4.75
C VAL A 103 7.51 10.49 6.19
N LEU A 104 6.69 10.06 7.15
CA LEU A 104 6.99 10.11 8.58
C LEU A 104 7.27 8.71 9.10
N LEU A 105 8.49 8.47 9.57
CA LEU A 105 8.96 7.18 10.08
C LEU A 105 9.42 7.31 11.53
N SER A 106 8.56 6.88 12.45
CA SER A 106 8.84 6.84 13.88
C SER A 106 9.33 5.45 14.30
N GLU A 107 10.21 5.38 15.31
CA GLU A 107 10.52 4.12 16.00
C GLU A 107 9.28 3.49 16.64
N ARG A 108 8.25 4.30 16.92
CA ARG A 108 6.94 3.81 17.36
C ARG A 108 6.12 3.40 16.15
N CYS A 109 5.91 2.09 15.99
CA CYS A 109 5.17 1.54 14.86
C CYS A 109 3.78 2.18 14.66
N GLU A 110 3.04 2.39 15.76
CA GLU A 110 1.71 3.02 15.74
C GLU A 110 1.76 4.46 15.20
N ALA A 111 2.75 5.27 15.60
CA ALA A 111 2.89 6.63 15.11
C ALA A 111 3.20 6.69 13.60
N THR A 112 3.98 5.73 13.08
CA THR A 112 4.20 5.60 11.64
C THR A 112 2.91 5.21 10.91
N PHE A 113 2.16 4.26 11.45
CA PHE A 113 0.87 3.85 10.90
C PHE A 113 -0.13 5.01 10.86
N ASP A 114 -0.33 5.70 11.98
CA ASP A 114 -1.26 6.83 12.07
C ASP A 114 -0.90 7.95 11.08
N ALA A 115 0.39 8.27 10.95
CA ALA A 115 0.83 9.26 9.99
C ALA A 115 0.52 8.82 8.56
N THR A 116 0.87 7.59 8.18
CA THR A 116 0.72 7.06 6.81
C THR A 116 -0.74 6.89 6.36
N ARG A 117 -1.71 6.91 7.27
CA ARG A 117 -3.15 6.94 6.95
C ARG A 117 -3.66 8.31 6.50
N THR A 118 -2.87 9.36 6.67
CA THR A 118 -3.31 10.74 6.47
C THR A 118 -2.49 11.45 5.41
N ARG A 119 -3.04 12.50 4.81
CA ARG A 119 -2.27 13.38 3.94
C ARG A 119 -1.24 14.18 4.76
N PRO A 120 -0.02 14.42 4.23
CA PRO A 120 0.43 14.04 2.89
C PRO A 120 0.95 12.59 2.78
N TYR A 121 1.21 11.92 3.90
CA TYR A 121 1.99 10.68 3.97
C TYR A 121 1.36 9.46 3.29
N VAL A 122 0.03 9.42 3.17
CA VAL A 122 -0.68 8.35 2.43
C VAL A 122 -0.26 8.28 0.96
N LEU A 123 0.18 9.40 0.37
CA LEU A 123 0.70 9.44 -0.99
C LEU A 123 2.05 8.72 -1.14
N GLY A 124 2.79 8.54 -0.03
CA GLY A 124 3.98 7.71 0.01
C GLY A 124 3.67 6.23 -0.16
N LEU A 125 2.49 5.78 0.29
CA LEU A 125 2.05 4.39 0.18
C LEU A 125 1.28 4.10 -1.11
N VAL A 126 0.39 4.99 -1.54
CA VAL A 126 -0.43 4.80 -2.73
C VAL A 126 -0.41 6.03 -3.61
N ARG A 127 -0.29 5.82 -4.92
CA ARG A 127 -0.44 6.86 -5.93
C ARG A 127 -1.77 6.65 -6.65
N PRO A 128 -2.80 7.47 -6.37
CA PRO A 128 -4.07 7.36 -7.05
C PRO A 128 -3.92 7.73 -8.54
N VAL A 129 -4.71 7.07 -9.37
CA VAL A 129 -4.85 7.31 -10.81
C VAL A 129 -6.28 7.78 -11.05
N ASP A 130 -6.43 8.90 -11.77
CA ASP A 130 -7.72 9.42 -12.21
C ASP A 130 -7.90 9.29 -13.73
N ASP A 131 -9.13 9.53 -14.20
CA ASP A 131 -9.50 9.51 -15.62
C ASP A 131 -9.22 10.82 -16.36
N GLY A 132 -8.48 11.76 -15.77
CA GLY A 132 -8.28 13.10 -16.30
C GLY A 132 -9.45 14.07 -16.07
N ALA A 133 -10.63 13.57 -15.67
CA ALA A 133 -11.76 14.37 -15.20
C ALA A 133 -11.79 14.50 -13.67
N GLY A 134 -10.81 13.89 -12.97
CA GLY A 134 -10.68 13.90 -11.51
C GLY A 134 -11.43 12.77 -10.80
N CYS A 135 -12.00 11.82 -11.55
CA CYS A 135 -12.60 10.62 -10.97
C CYS A 135 -11.54 9.54 -10.80
N PHE A 136 -11.43 9.03 -9.58
CA PHE A 136 -10.56 7.91 -9.22
C PHE A 136 -10.87 6.67 -10.06
N ARG A 137 -9.82 6.06 -10.61
CA ARG A 137 -9.89 4.86 -11.47
C ARG A 137 -9.14 3.66 -10.90
N GLY A 138 -8.19 3.91 -10.00
CA GLY A 138 -7.31 2.89 -9.44
C GLY A 138 -6.13 3.56 -8.76
N PHE A 139 -5.19 2.76 -8.27
CA PHE A 139 -3.96 3.27 -7.65
C PHE A 139 -2.79 2.39 -8.07
N SER A 140 -1.59 2.96 -8.01
CA SER A 140 -0.33 2.23 -8.01
C SER A 140 0.35 2.37 -6.66
N SER A 141 1.46 1.65 -6.45
CA SER A 141 2.35 1.88 -5.33
C SER A 141 2.84 3.33 -5.29
N GLY A 142 2.88 3.93 -4.10
CA GLY A 142 3.37 5.29 -3.88
C GLY A 142 4.89 5.40 -4.01
N SER A 143 5.42 6.63 -3.98
CA SER A 143 6.83 6.90 -4.30
C SER A 143 7.82 6.24 -3.34
N TRP A 144 7.46 6.09 -2.06
CA TRP A 144 8.29 5.37 -1.10
C TRP A 144 8.51 3.91 -1.51
N LEU A 145 7.51 3.30 -2.15
CA LEU A 145 7.52 1.89 -2.49
C LEU A 145 8.07 1.64 -3.90
N ALA A 146 7.94 2.63 -4.78
CA ALA A 146 8.26 2.52 -6.20
C ALA A 146 9.71 2.92 -6.57
N THR A 147 10.41 3.68 -5.74
CA THR A 147 11.77 4.15 -6.11
C THR A 147 12.89 3.36 -5.44
N GLU A 148 13.40 2.39 -6.18
CA GLU A 148 14.82 2.02 -6.12
C GLU A 148 15.59 3.03 -6.99
N GLY A 149 16.25 4.01 -6.38
CA GLY A 149 16.98 4.99 -7.18
C GLY A 149 17.60 6.12 -6.38
N SER A 150 18.80 6.52 -6.80
CA SER A 150 19.48 7.69 -6.26
C SER A 150 18.89 8.97 -6.86
N ASP A 151 18.06 9.68 -6.11
CA ASP A 151 18.07 11.13 -6.28
C ASP A 151 19.26 11.69 -5.48
N ARG A 152 19.76 12.89 -5.83
CA ARG A 152 20.99 13.46 -5.24
C ARG A 152 20.93 13.69 -3.72
N HIS A 153 19.80 13.42 -3.07
CA HIS A 153 19.54 13.75 -1.67
C HIS A 153 19.09 12.55 -0.83
N SER A 154 18.73 11.41 -1.45
CA SER A 154 18.36 10.18 -0.75
C SER A 154 19.40 9.09 -1.05
N PRO A 155 19.85 8.32 -0.04
CA PRO A 155 20.69 7.16 -0.30
C PRO A 155 19.91 6.19 -1.18
N THR A 156 20.58 5.56 -2.14
CA THR A 156 19.99 4.41 -2.82
C THR A 156 19.66 3.36 -1.75
N TYR A 157 18.40 3.00 -1.65
CA TYR A 157 17.95 1.85 -0.89
C TYR A 157 17.23 0.90 -1.82
N THR A 158 17.34 -0.39 -1.51
CA THR A 158 16.60 -1.45 -2.17
C THR A 158 15.86 -2.19 -1.07
N PHE A 159 14.56 -2.32 -1.22
CA PHE A 159 13.80 -3.18 -0.31
C PHE A 159 14.15 -4.64 -0.59
N SER A 160 14.33 -5.43 0.47
CA SER A 160 14.46 -6.88 0.29
C SER A 160 13.17 -7.44 -0.35
N PRO A 161 13.23 -8.60 -1.03
CA PRO A 161 12.05 -9.24 -1.58
C PRO A 161 10.94 -9.45 -0.53
N GLU A 162 11.30 -9.84 0.69
CA GLU A 162 10.37 -10.02 1.80
C GLU A 162 9.70 -8.71 2.20
N ARG A 163 10.45 -7.60 2.15
CA ARG A 163 9.92 -6.29 2.46
C ARG A 163 8.96 -5.80 1.39
N ARG A 164 9.28 -5.98 0.11
CA ARG A 164 8.36 -5.65 -0.99
C ARG A 164 7.08 -6.50 -0.91
N GLN A 165 7.21 -7.78 -0.58
CA GLN A 165 6.05 -8.66 -0.36
C GLN A 165 5.18 -8.18 0.81
N ALA A 166 5.79 -7.81 1.93
CA ALA A 166 5.10 -7.25 3.10
C ALA A 166 4.26 -6.02 2.74
N ILE A 167 4.87 -5.08 2.01
CA ILE A 167 4.21 -3.88 1.52
C ILE A 167 3.03 -4.24 0.61
N ALA A 168 3.23 -5.12 -0.38
CA ALA A 168 2.19 -5.54 -1.31
C ALA A 168 1.02 -6.19 -0.56
N THR A 169 1.29 -7.14 0.35
CA THR A 169 0.28 -7.79 1.18
C THR A 169 -0.50 -6.77 2.02
N PHE A 170 0.15 -5.75 2.59
CA PHE A 170 -0.55 -4.72 3.32
C PHE A 170 -1.49 -3.89 2.42
N LEU A 171 -1.02 -3.46 1.25
CA LEU A 171 -1.83 -2.68 0.30
C LEU A 171 -3.02 -3.49 -0.23
N ASP A 172 -2.82 -4.78 -0.51
CA ASP A 172 -3.89 -5.69 -0.95
C ASP A 172 -4.98 -5.82 0.12
N LEU A 173 -4.59 -6.00 1.39
CA LEU A 173 -5.54 -6.07 2.50
C LEU A 173 -6.31 -4.76 2.70
N ALA A 174 -5.61 -3.62 2.66
CA ALA A 174 -6.23 -2.31 2.78
C ALA A 174 -7.21 -2.04 1.62
N PHE A 175 -6.85 -2.43 0.40
CA PHE A 175 -7.72 -2.24 -0.77
C PHE A 175 -8.91 -3.21 -0.80
N ALA A 176 -8.73 -4.46 -0.34
CA ALA A 176 -9.83 -5.38 -0.16
C ALA A 176 -10.88 -4.80 0.81
N LYS A 177 -10.44 -4.21 1.93
CA LYS A 177 -11.31 -3.52 2.89
C LYS A 177 -11.98 -2.28 2.32
N TYR A 178 -11.24 -1.49 1.54
CA TYR A 178 -11.80 -0.32 0.85
C TYR A 178 -12.97 -0.69 -0.07
N ASN A 179 -12.86 -1.82 -0.78
CA ASN A 179 -13.88 -2.30 -1.72
C ASN A 179 -15.01 -3.11 -1.07
N ASP A 180 -14.86 -3.52 0.19
CA ASP A 180 -15.90 -4.27 0.90
C ASP A 180 -16.95 -3.31 1.49
N PRO A 181 -18.19 -3.28 0.97
CA PRO A 181 -19.24 -2.41 1.49
C PRO A 181 -19.73 -2.80 2.89
N ALA A 182 -19.43 -4.02 3.35
CA ALA A 182 -19.76 -4.47 4.71
C ALA A 182 -18.68 -4.09 5.72
N PHE A 183 -17.51 -3.64 5.27
CA PHE A 183 -16.41 -3.26 6.13
C PHE A 183 -16.55 -1.81 6.62
N ASP A 184 -16.59 -1.62 7.94
CA ASP A 184 -16.65 -0.30 8.56
C ASP A 184 -15.24 0.28 8.74
N CYS A 185 -14.84 1.16 7.82
CA CYS A 185 -13.54 1.84 7.85
C CYS A 185 -13.41 2.89 8.98
N SER A 186 -14.46 3.14 9.78
CA SER A 186 -14.39 4.10 10.90
C SER A 186 -13.92 3.49 12.23
N ALA A 187 -13.84 2.16 12.34
CA ALA A 187 -13.62 1.45 13.61
C ALA A 187 -12.19 0.89 13.80
N GLN A 188 -11.20 1.43 13.08
CA GLN A 188 -9.89 0.81 12.82
C GLN A 188 -8.71 1.40 13.58
#